data_AF-A0A925XGE2-F1
#
_entry.id   AF-A0A925XGE2-F1
#
_cell.length_a   1.000
_cell.length_b   1.000
_cell.length_c   1.000
_cell.angle_alpha   90.00
_cell.angle_beta   90.00
_cell.angle_gamma   90.00
#
_symmetry.space_group_name_H-M   'P 1'
#
loop_
_entity.id
_entity.type
_entity.pdbx_description
1 polymer ?
#
loop_
_entity_poly.entity_id
_entity_poly.type
_entity_poly.pdbx_seq_one_letter_code
_entity_poly.pdbx_strand_id
1 'polypeptide(L)'
;MSASASSPASPAPVRDVVKPAVGPRLRVLMWIVFALIAVLGANSAYLGAVTFLSWSQGRTYENWFYMLMFAGHLALGLLLVVPFIAFIGIHLVNTRMRKNKRAIRVGYLLLIASIVLLVSGVMLMRIDLGGTGSSALVIKDAATRSIVYWSHIAAPLFCVWLYWLHRLAGPRIKWKLGLGYAGAVVVAAGGMILLHNQDPRAWNQAGPKEGADKYFFPSLARTSTGKFIPAHVLMNDDYCLKCHQDAYKGWFHSSHHFSSFNNPAYLASVRETREVAFKRDGNVQASRWCAGCHDPVPFLSGAFDDPKFDDVNHPTSQAGITCTTCHSITHVNSTKGNADFTIEEPEHYPFAYSDNDLLQWVNNQLVKAKPALHKKTFLKDFHKSAEFCSTCHKVHLPYALNNYKEFLRGQNHYDTYLLSGVSGHGARSFYYPDKAVQNCAGCHMPLKESNDFGARLFADAKQPSIHSHAFPS
;
A
#
# COMPACT_ATOMS: atom_id res chain seq x y z
N MET A 1 50.70 -54.12 72.99
CA MET A 1 50.33 -52.74 72.65
C MET A 1 50.67 -52.53 71.18
N SER A 2 49.69 -52.60 70.29
CA SER A 2 49.88 -52.43 68.84
C SER A 2 49.91 -50.96 68.47
N ALA A 3 50.96 -50.53 67.78
CA ALA A 3 51.07 -49.21 67.17
C ALA A 3 50.10 -49.10 65.98
N SER A 4 49.18 -48.15 66.04
CA SER A 4 48.28 -47.78 64.95
C SER A 4 49.02 -46.85 64.00
N ALA A 5 49.20 -47.30 62.76
CA ALA A 5 49.69 -46.48 61.66
C ALA A 5 48.54 -45.60 61.14
N SER A 6 48.70 -44.28 61.21
CA SER A 6 47.79 -43.29 60.64
C SER A 6 47.93 -43.24 59.11
N SER A 7 46.84 -43.53 58.38
CA SER A 7 46.77 -43.34 56.92
C SER A 7 46.80 -41.86 56.52
N PRO A 8 47.39 -41.50 55.37
CA PRO A 8 47.41 -40.12 54.90
C PRO A 8 46.04 -39.70 54.36
N ALA A 9 45.60 -38.50 54.74
CA ALA A 9 44.36 -37.90 54.27
C ALA A 9 44.37 -37.68 52.75
N SER A 10 43.30 -38.12 52.07
CA SER A 10 43.11 -37.87 50.64
C SER A 10 42.97 -36.36 50.34
N PRO A 11 43.53 -35.86 49.22
CA PRO A 11 43.43 -34.46 48.87
C PRO A 11 41.96 -34.09 48.57
N ALA A 12 41.52 -32.95 49.12
CA ALA A 12 40.18 -32.43 48.89
C ALA A 12 39.93 -32.19 47.39
N PRO A 13 38.72 -32.51 46.87
CA PRO A 13 38.42 -32.35 45.46
C PRO A 13 38.47 -30.87 45.07
N VAL A 14 39.31 -30.56 44.08
CA VAL A 14 39.36 -29.25 43.41
C VAL A 14 37.96 -28.96 42.86
N ARG A 15 37.25 -28.01 43.48
CA ARG A 15 35.98 -27.51 42.94
C ARG A 15 36.28 -26.79 41.63
N ASP A 16 35.99 -27.44 40.51
CA ASP A 16 35.97 -26.80 39.19
C ASP A 16 35.16 -25.49 39.28
N VAL A 17 35.85 -24.35 39.17
CA VAL A 17 35.19 -23.04 39.12
C VAL A 17 34.45 -22.96 37.78
N VAL A 18 33.17 -23.31 37.80
CA VAL A 18 32.31 -23.28 36.61
C VAL A 18 32.17 -21.82 36.18
N LYS A 19 32.88 -21.43 35.12
CA LYS A 19 32.73 -20.10 34.50
C LYS A 19 31.24 -19.84 34.22
N PRO A 20 30.70 -18.65 34.53
CA PRO A 20 29.29 -18.36 34.29
C PRO A 20 28.96 -18.41 32.79
N ALA A 21 27.75 -18.89 32.46
CA ALA A 21 27.31 -19.02 31.06
C ALA A 21 27.20 -17.66 30.35
N VAL A 22 26.94 -16.60 31.13
CA VAL A 22 26.88 -15.22 30.68
C VAL A 22 27.85 -14.40 31.53
N GLY A 23 29.03 -14.12 30.97
CA GLY A 23 30.03 -13.25 31.59
C GLY A 23 29.62 -11.77 31.60
N PRO A 24 30.38 -10.87 32.26
CA PRO A 24 30.02 -9.46 32.41
C PRO A 24 29.80 -8.72 31.09
N ARG A 25 30.71 -8.91 30.11
CA ARG A 25 30.58 -8.29 28.77
C ARG A 25 29.39 -8.85 27.99
N LEU A 26 29.19 -10.17 28.01
CA LEU A 26 28.05 -10.82 27.36
C LEU A 26 26.71 -10.42 27.99
N ARG A 27 26.71 -10.06 29.28
CA ARG A 27 25.53 -9.56 29.98
C ARG A 27 25.07 -8.20 29.45
N VAL A 28 26.00 -7.32 29.09
CA VAL A 28 25.64 -6.03 28.46
C VAL A 28 24.95 -6.29 27.13
N LEU A 29 25.51 -7.14 26.29
CA LEU A 29 24.91 -7.51 25.01
C LEU A 29 23.53 -8.18 25.18
N MET A 30 23.38 -9.03 26.20
CA MET A 30 22.07 -9.62 26.55
C MET A 30 21.02 -8.55 26.88
N TRP A 31 21.40 -7.51 27.63
CA TRP A 31 20.48 -6.41 27.96
C TRP A 31 20.10 -5.58 26.73
N ILE A 32 21.05 -5.34 25.81
CA ILE A 32 20.76 -4.69 24.53
C ILE A 32 19.74 -5.52 23.74
N VAL A 33 19.99 -6.83 23.61
CA VAL A 33 19.06 -7.75 22.93
C VAL A 33 17.68 -7.75 23.59
N PHE A 34 17.60 -7.81 24.92
CA PHE A 34 16.32 -7.78 25.63
C PHE A 34 15.58 -6.45 25.49
N ALA A 35 16.30 -5.32 25.51
CA ALA A 35 15.69 -4.01 25.29
C ALA A 35 15.11 -3.91 23.87
N LEU A 36 15.86 -4.35 22.86
CA LEU A 36 15.38 -4.38 21.48
C LEU A 36 14.17 -5.30 21.31
N ILE A 37 14.21 -6.52 21.86
CA ILE A 37 13.07 -7.45 21.83
C ILE A 37 11.84 -6.86 22.55
N ALA A 38 12.04 -6.16 23.66
CA ALA A 38 10.93 -5.51 24.38
C ALA A 38 10.30 -4.38 23.55
N VAL A 39 11.09 -3.49 22.95
CA VAL A 39 10.54 -2.43 22.10
C VAL A 39 9.87 -3.03 20.85
N LEU A 40 10.51 -4.02 20.22
CA LEU A 40 9.95 -4.71 19.05
C LEU A 40 8.65 -5.43 19.39
N GLY A 41 8.57 -6.10 20.55
CA GLY A 41 7.37 -6.78 21.03
C GLY A 41 6.21 -5.81 21.30
N ALA A 42 6.48 -4.64 21.89
CA ALA A 42 5.50 -3.59 22.09
C ALA A 42 4.94 -3.07 20.75
N ASN A 43 5.84 -2.82 19.79
CA ASN A 43 5.49 -2.39 18.45
C ASN A 43 4.69 -3.46 17.68
N SER A 44 5.09 -4.73 17.76
CA SER A 44 4.34 -5.86 17.19
C SER A 44 2.94 -5.99 17.78
N ALA A 45 2.78 -5.77 19.08
CA ALA A 45 1.47 -5.81 19.74
C ALA A 45 0.53 -4.73 19.18
N TYR A 46 1.04 -3.50 18.98
CA TYR A 46 0.30 -2.43 18.32
C TYR A 46 -0.07 -2.79 16.87
N LEU A 47 0.89 -3.21 16.05
CA LEU A 47 0.64 -3.55 14.64
C LEU A 47 -0.34 -4.71 14.49
N GLY A 48 -0.19 -5.73 15.34
CA GLY A 48 -1.10 -6.88 15.41
C GLY A 48 -2.52 -6.46 15.82
N ALA A 49 -2.66 -5.54 16.78
CA ALA A 49 -3.96 -5.06 17.23
C ALA A 49 -4.69 -4.24 16.15
N VAL A 50 -3.99 -3.33 15.45
CA VAL A 50 -4.58 -2.58 14.32
C VAL A 50 -4.96 -3.52 13.16
N THR A 51 -4.12 -4.52 12.88
CA THR A 51 -4.41 -5.53 11.86
C THR A 51 -5.65 -6.37 12.24
N PHE A 52 -5.75 -6.78 13.51
CA PHE A 52 -6.89 -7.53 14.03
C PHE A 52 -8.18 -6.71 13.98
N LEU A 53 -8.14 -5.43 14.38
CA LEU A 53 -9.28 -4.52 14.28
C LEU A 53 -9.72 -4.31 12.83
N SER A 54 -8.75 -4.20 11.91
CA SER A 54 -9.07 -4.07 10.49
C SER A 54 -9.77 -5.29 9.93
N TRP A 55 -9.31 -6.48 10.33
CA TRP A 55 -9.92 -7.75 9.96
C TRP A 55 -11.31 -7.94 10.57
N SER A 56 -11.47 -7.67 11.87
CA SER A 56 -12.74 -7.93 12.57
C SER A 56 -13.87 -7.00 12.16
N GLN A 57 -13.56 -5.79 11.68
CA GLN A 57 -14.54 -4.81 11.25
C GLN A 57 -14.66 -4.67 9.73
N GLY A 58 -13.86 -5.42 8.96
CA GLY A 58 -13.87 -5.36 7.50
C GLY A 58 -13.45 -4.01 6.90
N ARG A 59 -12.78 -3.14 7.67
CA ARG A 59 -12.31 -1.81 7.23
C ARG A 59 -10.83 -1.62 7.55
N THR A 60 -10.04 -1.10 6.62
CA THR A 60 -8.62 -0.81 6.88
C THR A 60 -8.43 0.38 7.79
N TYR A 61 -7.67 0.18 8.88
CA TYR A 61 -7.20 1.22 9.82
C TYR A 61 -5.73 1.60 9.64
N GLU A 62 -5.07 0.99 8.66
CA GLU A 62 -3.70 1.33 8.28
C GLU A 62 -3.70 2.74 7.69
N ASN A 63 -2.97 3.65 8.33
CA ASN A 63 -2.81 5.04 7.93
C ASN A 63 -1.32 5.42 7.96
N TRP A 64 -1.01 6.70 7.76
CA TRP A 64 0.36 7.22 7.85
C TRP A 64 1.11 6.79 9.12
N PHE A 65 0.48 6.90 10.30
CA PHE A 65 1.10 6.55 11.57
C PHE A 65 1.35 5.04 11.71
N TYR A 66 0.40 4.21 11.27
CA TYR A 66 0.62 2.77 11.18
C TYR A 66 1.84 2.44 10.31
N MET A 67 2.02 3.13 9.18
CA MET A 67 3.17 2.92 8.30
C MET A 67 4.49 3.37 8.93
N LEU A 68 4.50 4.41 9.76
CA LEU A 68 5.67 4.79 10.56
C LEU A 68 6.00 3.72 11.61
N MET A 69 4.99 3.19 12.30
CA MET A 69 5.18 2.10 13.28
C MET A 69 5.67 0.82 12.60
N PHE A 70 5.18 0.54 11.39
CA PHE A 70 5.67 -0.57 10.58
C PHE A 70 7.11 -0.34 10.11
N ALA A 71 7.47 0.87 9.68
CA ALA A 71 8.86 1.21 9.36
C ALA A 71 9.78 1.03 10.58
N GLY A 72 9.31 1.47 11.77
CA GLY A 72 9.99 1.24 13.04
C GLY A 72 10.18 -0.25 13.35
N HIS A 73 9.18 -1.08 13.07
CA HIS A 73 9.29 -2.54 13.20
C HIS A 73 10.44 -3.10 12.36
N LEU A 74 10.51 -2.70 11.09
CA LEU A 74 11.56 -3.15 10.18
C LEU A 74 12.94 -2.69 10.64
N ALA A 75 13.08 -1.41 11.00
CA ALA A 75 14.34 -0.84 11.48
C ALA A 75 14.83 -1.53 12.76
N LEU A 76 13.95 -1.70 13.75
CA LEU A 76 14.26 -2.41 15.00
C LEU A 76 14.59 -3.88 14.77
N GLY A 77 13.87 -4.55 13.85
CA GLY A 77 14.11 -5.92 13.46
C GLY A 77 15.50 -6.11 12.85
N LEU A 78 15.89 -5.25 11.90
CA LEU A 78 17.22 -5.25 11.31
C LEU A 78 18.31 -4.94 12.35
N LEU A 79 18.07 -3.95 13.21
CA LEU A 79 18.98 -3.58 14.29
C LEU A 79 19.20 -4.73 15.28
N LEU A 80 18.19 -5.58 15.51
CA LEU A 80 18.29 -6.75 16.40
C LEU A 80 19.18 -7.86 15.83
N VAL A 81 19.27 -8.02 14.51
CA VAL A 81 19.97 -9.17 13.86
C VAL A 81 21.41 -9.30 14.34
N VAL A 82 22.20 -8.24 14.22
CA VAL A 82 23.64 -8.26 14.55
C VAL A 82 23.91 -8.57 16.04
N PRO A 83 23.37 -7.80 17.01
CA PRO A 83 23.60 -8.07 18.42
C PRO A 83 23.05 -9.44 18.86
N PHE A 84 21.95 -9.90 18.26
CA PHE A 84 21.38 -11.21 18.54
C PHE A 84 22.28 -12.35 18.07
N ILE A 85 22.77 -12.30 16.83
CA ILE A 85 23.72 -13.29 16.29
C ILE A 85 25.01 -13.31 17.12
N ALA A 86 25.55 -12.13 17.46
CA ALA A 86 26.74 -12.03 18.30
C ALA A 86 26.51 -12.64 19.69
N PHE A 87 25.37 -12.34 20.33
CA PHE A 87 25.01 -12.90 21.63
C PHE A 87 24.93 -14.41 21.59
N ILE A 88 24.20 -14.95 20.62
CA ILE A 88 23.99 -16.39 20.46
C ILE A 88 25.30 -17.12 20.14
N GLY A 89 26.11 -16.59 19.23
CA GLY A 89 27.38 -17.21 18.85
C GLY A 89 28.31 -17.38 20.07
N ILE A 90 28.50 -16.31 20.83
CA ILE A 90 29.32 -16.34 22.06
C ILE A 90 28.67 -17.24 23.12
N HIS A 91 27.35 -17.15 23.30
CA HIS A 91 26.63 -17.97 24.29
C HIS A 91 26.71 -19.47 23.98
N LEU A 92 26.61 -19.85 22.71
CA LEU A 92 26.70 -21.24 22.26
C LEU A 92 28.10 -21.82 22.52
N VAL A 93 29.14 -21.07 22.17
CA VAL A 93 30.54 -21.48 22.43
C VAL A 93 30.77 -21.71 23.93
N ASN A 94 30.22 -20.84 24.78
CA ASN A 94 30.36 -20.92 26.24
C ASN A 94 29.55 -22.06 26.89
N THR A 95 28.59 -22.66 26.18
CA THR A 95 27.62 -23.60 26.76
C THR A 95 27.59 -24.98 26.10
N ARG A 96 28.11 -25.15 24.88
CA ARG A 96 28.09 -26.41 24.11
C ARG A 96 28.66 -27.63 24.85
N MET A 97 29.64 -27.43 25.74
CA MET A 97 30.29 -28.50 26.50
C MET A 97 29.69 -28.72 27.91
N ARG A 98 28.61 -28.03 28.28
CA ARG A 98 28.03 -28.17 29.64
C ARG A 98 27.34 -29.54 29.84
N LYS A 99 27.28 -29.97 31.10
CA LYS A 99 26.72 -31.27 31.52
C LYS A 99 25.18 -31.34 31.38
N ASN A 100 24.47 -30.22 31.52
CA ASN A 100 23.01 -30.19 31.40
C ASN A 100 22.56 -30.29 29.92
N LYS A 101 22.47 -31.51 29.40
CA LYS A 101 22.08 -31.77 28.01
C LYS A 101 20.65 -31.34 27.68
N ARG A 102 19.72 -31.36 28.65
CA ARG A 102 18.33 -30.91 28.45
C ARG A 102 18.30 -29.41 28.13
N ALA A 103 18.98 -28.59 28.93
CA ALA A 103 19.05 -27.15 28.70
C ALA A 103 19.70 -26.79 27.35
N ILE A 104 20.73 -27.55 26.95
CA ILE A 104 21.40 -27.39 25.64
C ILE A 104 20.43 -27.71 24.49
N ARG A 105 19.68 -28.82 24.55
CA ARG A 105 18.70 -29.18 23.51
C ARG A 105 17.60 -28.12 23.35
N VAL A 106 17.05 -27.64 24.47
CA VAL A 106 16.06 -26.55 24.43
C VAL A 106 16.69 -25.27 23.87
N GLY A 107 17.96 -25.00 24.18
CA GLY A 107 18.72 -23.89 23.58
C GLY A 107 18.85 -24.00 22.07
N TYR A 108 19.11 -25.20 21.52
CA TYR A 108 19.14 -25.42 20.07
C TYR A 108 17.77 -25.23 19.41
N LEU A 109 16.69 -25.70 20.05
CA LEU A 109 15.34 -25.47 19.55
C LEU A 109 14.99 -23.97 19.55
N LEU A 110 15.35 -23.24 20.61
CA LEU A 110 15.18 -21.80 20.69
C LEU A 110 15.97 -21.08 19.59
N LEU A 111 17.20 -21.52 19.32
CA LEU A 111 18.03 -21.00 18.24
C LEU A 111 17.34 -21.20 16.87
N ILE A 112 16.85 -22.41 16.58
CA ILE A 112 16.14 -22.70 15.33
C ILE A 112 14.89 -21.81 15.19
N ALA A 113 14.05 -21.74 16.23
CA ALA A 113 12.86 -20.89 16.21
C ALA A 113 13.20 -19.40 16.00
N SER A 114 14.31 -18.94 16.59
CA SER A 114 14.79 -17.57 16.41
C SER A 114 15.33 -17.31 15.01
N ILE A 115 16.02 -18.28 14.40
CA ILE A 115 16.45 -18.19 13.00
C ILE A 115 15.23 -18.11 12.07
N VAL A 116 14.22 -18.95 12.29
CA VAL A 116 12.96 -18.89 11.54
C VAL A 116 12.31 -17.52 11.68
N LEU A 117 12.26 -16.94 12.89
CA LEU A 117 11.74 -15.59 13.12
C LEU A 117 12.49 -14.52 12.32
N LEU A 118 13.83 -14.50 12.40
CA LEU A 118 14.65 -13.49 11.72
C LEU A 118 14.61 -13.65 10.19
N VAL A 119 14.75 -14.87 9.69
CA VAL A 119 14.72 -15.16 8.25
C VAL A 119 13.35 -14.85 7.66
N SER A 120 12.27 -15.26 8.32
CA SER A 120 10.92 -14.92 7.86
C SER A 120 10.67 -13.42 7.85
N GLY A 121 11.19 -12.66 8.82
CA GLY A 121 11.11 -11.20 8.84
C GLY A 121 11.79 -10.56 7.64
N VAL A 122 13.03 -10.96 7.33
CA VAL A 122 13.78 -10.46 6.16
C VAL A 122 13.10 -10.84 4.86
N MET A 123 12.58 -12.07 4.74
CA MET A 123 11.86 -12.52 3.55
C MET A 123 10.57 -11.72 3.29
N LEU A 124 9.88 -11.27 4.34
CA LEU A 124 8.66 -10.46 4.22
C LEU A 124 8.93 -9.01 3.77
N MET A 125 10.16 -8.52 3.93
CA MET A 125 10.54 -7.18 3.47
C MET A 125 10.55 -7.04 1.95
N ARG A 126 10.66 -8.15 1.19
CA ARG A 126 10.64 -8.15 -0.29
C ARG A 126 11.71 -7.23 -0.89
N ILE A 127 12.91 -7.27 -0.31
CA ILE A 127 14.02 -6.41 -0.72
C ILE A 127 14.45 -6.78 -2.14
N ASP A 128 14.35 -5.80 -3.03
CA ASP A 128 14.91 -5.90 -4.37
C ASP A 128 16.39 -5.48 -4.35
N LEU A 129 17.28 -6.43 -4.09
CA LEU A 129 18.73 -6.22 -4.09
C LEU A 129 19.32 -6.06 -5.52
N GLY A 130 18.53 -6.30 -6.57
CA GLY A 130 19.01 -6.34 -7.96
C GLY A 130 18.41 -5.28 -8.88
N GLY A 131 17.43 -4.49 -8.42
CA GLY A 131 16.81 -3.41 -9.20
C GLY A 131 15.96 -3.87 -10.39
N THR A 132 15.78 -5.19 -10.56
CA THR A 132 15.10 -5.82 -11.71
C THR A 132 13.76 -6.45 -11.35
N GLY A 133 13.29 -6.32 -10.10
CA GLY A 133 12.04 -6.95 -9.64
C GLY A 133 12.09 -8.48 -9.62
N SER A 134 13.28 -9.07 -9.77
CA SER A 134 13.56 -10.50 -9.94
C SER A 134 14.58 -11.06 -8.94
N SER A 135 14.85 -10.35 -7.83
CA SER A 135 15.68 -10.90 -6.76
C SER A 135 14.98 -12.09 -6.07
N ALA A 136 15.75 -13.09 -5.64
CA ALA A 136 15.25 -14.29 -4.96
C ALA A 136 14.49 -14.00 -3.64
N LEU A 137 14.52 -12.76 -3.15
CA LEU A 137 13.84 -12.31 -1.93
C LEU A 137 12.47 -11.65 -2.20
N VAL A 138 12.07 -11.43 -3.46
CA VAL A 138 10.74 -10.92 -3.80
C VAL A 138 9.76 -12.09 -3.96
N ILE A 139 9.07 -12.41 -2.87
CA ILE A 139 8.02 -13.44 -2.88
C ILE A 139 6.75 -12.87 -3.53
N LYS A 140 6.56 -13.15 -4.82
CA LYS A 140 5.34 -12.82 -5.58
C LYS A 140 4.21 -13.82 -5.33
N ASP A 141 4.54 -15.10 -5.17
CA ASP A 141 3.56 -16.16 -4.94
C ASP A 141 2.79 -16.00 -3.61
N ALA A 142 1.47 -16.06 -3.69
CA ALA A 142 0.59 -15.82 -2.56
C ALA A 142 0.68 -16.91 -1.49
N ALA A 143 0.83 -18.18 -1.91
CA ALA A 143 0.90 -19.31 -0.99
C ALA A 143 2.20 -19.28 -0.17
N THR A 144 3.34 -19.11 -0.85
CA THR A 144 4.66 -18.97 -0.22
C THR A 144 4.69 -17.80 0.75
N ARG A 145 4.14 -16.64 0.36
CA ARG A 145 4.06 -15.47 1.24
C ARG A 145 3.23 -15.76 2.49
N SER A 146 2.09 -16.44 2.34
CA SER A 146 1.23 -16.81 3.46
C SER A 146 1.98 -17.70 4.46
N ILE A 147 2.72 -18.71 3.98
CA ILE A 147 3.53 -19.60 4.82
C ILE A 147 4.57 -18.81 5.60
N VAL A 148 5.32 -17.93 4.93
CA VAL A 148 6.35 -17.09 5.58
C VAL A 148 5.73 -16.14 6.61
N TYR A 149 4.59 -15.52 6.28
CA TYR A 149 3.85 -14.63 7.18
C TYR A 149 3.39 -15.33 8.45
N TRP A 150 2.73 -16.49 8.32
CA TRP A 150 2.29 -17.26 9.48
C TRP A 150 3.44 -17.83 10.30
N SER A 151 4.54 -18.20 9.64
CA SER A 151 5.78 -18.58 10.33
C SER A 151 6.33 -17.43 11.16
N HIS A 152 6.32 -16.21 10.63
CA HIS A 152 6.77 -15.01 11.34
C HIS A 152 5.88 -14.65 12.54
N ILE A 153 4.57 -14.92 12.46
CA ILE A 153 3.63 -14.71 13.58
C ILE A 153 3.76 -15.79 14.65
N ALA A 154 3.95 -17.05 14.25
CA ALA A 154 4.02 -18.17 15.19
C ALA A 154 5.38 -18.25 15.91
N ALA A 155 6.49 -17.95 15.22
CA ALA A 155 7.83 -18.10 15.75
C ALA A 155 8.10 -17.33 17.07
N PRO A 156 7.62 -16.08 17.27
CA PRO A 156 7.75 -15.38 18.54
C PRO A 156 7.08 -16.10 19.71
N LEU A 157 5.91 -16.70 19.49
CA LEU A 157 5.19 -17.47 20.53
C LEU A 157 6.02 -18.70 20.95
N PHE A 158 6.58 -19.41 19.97
CA PHE A 158 7.50 -20.52 20.22
C PHE A 158 8.78 -20.04 20.91
N CYS A 159 9.35 -18.90 20.51
CA CYS A 159 10.55 -18.35 21.14
C CYS A 159 10.30 -18.00 22.61
N VAL A 160 9.16 -17.38 22.94
CA VAL A 160 8.79 -17.05 24.33
C VAL A 160 8.64 -18.31 25.16
N TRP A 161 7.93 -19.32 24.65
CA TRP A 161 7.74 -20.60 25.33
C TRP A 161 9.06 -21.37 25.53
N LEU A 162 9.88 -21.49 24.48
CA LEU A 162 11.18 -22.16 24.54
C LEU A 162 12.18 -21.40 25.43
N TYR A 163 12.15 -20.07 25.44
CA TYR A 163 12.95 -19.25 26.34
C TYR A 163 12.56 -19.49 27.80
N TRP A 164 11.26 -19.58 28.10
CA TRP A 164 10.78 -19.93 29.44
C TRP A 164 11.33 -21.28 29.89
N LEU A 165 11.21 -22.32 29.06
CA LEU A 165 11.77 -23.66 29.33
C LEU A 165 13.29 -23.64 29.48
N HIS A 166 13.99 -22.90 28.63
CA HIS A 166 15.45 -22.77 28.67
C HIS A 166 15.92 -22.15 29.99
N ARG A 167 15.18 -21.18 30.52
CA ARG A 167 15.52 -20.45 31.75
C ARG A 167 15.17 -21.20 33.04
N LEU A 168 14.40 -22.29 32.99
CA LEU A 168 14.17 -23.16 34.16
C LEU A 168 15.49 -23.71 34.74
N ALA A 169 16.55 -23.80 33.93
CA ALA A 169 17.89 -24.21 34.36
C ALA A 169 18.74 -23.06 34.95
N GLY A 170 18.21 -21.84 35.06
CA GLY A 170 18.91 -20.64 35.51
C GLY A 170 18.20 -19.90 36.66
N PRO A 171 18.58 -18.64 36.94
CA PRO A 171 17.95 -17.84 37.99
C PRO A 171 16.46 -17.59 37.71
N ARG A 172 15.65 -17.59 38.78
CA ARG A 172 14.19 -17.39 38.73
C ARG A 172 13.80 -16.14 37.93
N ILE A 173 12.72 -16.25 37.17
CA ILE A 173 12.14 -15.14 36.41
C ILE A 173 11.55 -14.13 37.38
N LYS A 174 11.88 -12.85 37.20
CA LYS A 174 11.27 -11.75 37.94
C LYS A 174 9.93 -11.36 37.30
N TRP A 175 8.88 -12.12 37.57
CA TRP A 175 7.56 -11.96 36.95
C TRP A 175 6.95 -10.56 37.12
N LYS A 176 7.22 -9.85 38.23
CA LYS A 176 6.75 -8.47 38.45
C LYS A 176 7.20 -7.50 37.34
N LEU A 177 8.44 -7.63 36.85
CA LEU A 177 8.95 -6.80 35.74
C LEU A 177 8.25 -7.15 34.42
N GLY A 178 8.01 -8.45 34.18
CA GLY A 178 7.31 -8.91 32.98
C GLY A 178 5.86 -8.43 32.94
N LEU A 179 5.15 -8.51 34.06
CA LEU A 179 3.78 -8.01 34.20
C LEU A 179 3.71 -6.48 34.05
N GLY A 180 4.67 -5.75 34.63
CA GLY A 180 4.76 -4.29 34.46
C GLY A 180 4.97 -3.87 33.00
N TYR A 181 5.88 -4.55 32.29
CA TYR A 181 6.08 -4.34 30.85
C TYR A 181 4.81 -4.66 30.06
N ALA A 182 4.17 -5.82 30.30
CA ALA A 182 2.93 -6.19 29.60
C ALA A 182 1.81 -5.16 29.84
N GLY A 183 1.65 -4.68 31.08
CA GLY A 183 0.70 -3.61 31.39
C GLY A 183 1.00 -2.31 30.65
N ALA A 184 2.26 -1.89 30.60
CA ALA A 184 2.67 -0.70 29.85
C ALA A 184 2.37 -0.82 28.34
N VAL A 185 2.65 -1.99 27.75
CA VAL A 185 2.35 -2.27 26.33
C VAL A 185 0.85 -2.21 26.07
N VAL A 186 0.03 -2.82 26.92
CA VAL A 186 -1.45 -2.80 26.78
C VAL A 186 -1.98 -1.38 26.86
N VAL A 187 -1.53 -0.57 27.82
CA VAL A 187 -1.95 0.83 27.97
C VAL A 187 -1.54 1.66 26.75
N ALA A 188 -0.28 1.54 26.31
CA ALA A 188 0.21 2.30 25.16
C ALA A 188 -0.48 1.89 23.86
N ALA A 189 -0.60 0.59 23.58
CA ALA A 189 -1.29 0.08 22.39
C ALA A 189 -2.78 0.44 22.42
N GLY A 190 -3.45 0.29 23.57
CA GLY A 190 -4.84 0.68 23.75
C GLY A 190 -5.07 2.17 23.52
N GLY A 191 -4.21 3.04 24.06
CA GLY A 191 -4.26 4.48 23.82
C GLY A 191 -4.10 4.84 22.33
N MET A 192 -3.12 4.24 21.65
CA MET A 192 -2.93 4.46 20.21
C MET A 192 -4.12 3.97 19.38
N ILE A 193 -4.72 2.83 19.73
CA ILE A 193 -5.91 2.30 19.05
C ILE A 193 -7.12 3.22 19.22
N LEU A 194 -7.32 3.76 20.42
CA LEU A 194 -8.40 4.72 20.68
C LEU A 194 -8.26 5.96 19.80
N LEU A 195 -7.04 6.47 19.64
CA LEU A 195 -6.77 7.59 18.72
C LEU A 195 -7.04 7.22 17.26
N HIS A 196 -6.72 6.00 16.82
CA HIS A 196 -7.08 5.53 15.46
C HIS A 196 -8.60 5.47 15.24
N ASN A 197 -9.37 5.10 16.26
CA ASN A 197 -10.83 5.05 16.15
C ASN A 197 -11.49 6.43 16.12
N GLN A 198 -10.77 7.48 16.53
CA GLN A 198 -11.23 8.87 16.48
C GLN A 198 -10.89 9.56 15.16
N ASP A 199 -10.23 8.86 14.22
CA ASP A 199 -9.94 9.40 12.90
C ASP A 199 -11.25 9.71 12.15
N PRO A 200 -11.55 10.99 11.85
CA PRO A 200 -12.83 11.37 11.24
C PRO A 200 -12.91 11.01 9.75
N ARG A 201 -11.81 10.53 9.14
CA ARG A 201 -11.76 10.19 7.72
C ARG A 201 -12.65 9.00 7.41
N ALA A 202 -13.63 9.22 6.56
CA ALA A 202 -14.48 8.18 6.01
C ALA A 202 -14.04 7.87 4.57
N TRP A 203 -13.74 6.60 4.31
CA TRP A 203 -13.28 6.14 3.01
C TRP A 203 -14.40 6.14 1.97
N ASN A 204 -14.08 6.55 0.73
CA ASN A 204 -14.97 6.46 -0.43
C ASN A 204 -16.33 7.16 -0.28
N GLN A 205 -16.39 8.25 0.49
CA GLN A 205 -17.59 9.06 0.57
C GLN A 205 -17.77 9.91 -0.70
N ALA A 206 -19.02 10.12 -1.09
CA ALA A 206 -19.36 11.10 -2.10
C ALA A 206 -18.99 12.51 -1.62
N GLY A 207 -18.35 13.29 -2.48
CA GLY A 207 -17.97 14.66 -2.17
C GLY A 207 -19.20 15.58 -2.04
N PRO A 208 -19.08 16.68 -1.27
CA PRO A 208 -20.15 17.66 -1.12
C PRO A 208 -20.55 18.25 -2.48
N LYS A 209 -21.85 18.53 -2.65
CA LYS A 209 -22.36 19.12 -3.90
C LYS A 209 -22.00 20.59 -4.02
N GLU A 210 -21.92 21.30 -2.89
CA GLU A 210 -21.71 22.74 -2.82
C GLU A 210 -20.36 23.15 -3.43
N GLY A 211 -19.31 22.36 -3.20
CA GLY A 211 -18.00 22.58 -3.82
C GLY A 211 -18.01 22.33 -5.32
N ALA A 212 -18.76 21.32 -5.76
CA ALA A 212 -18.94 21.00 -7.18
C ALA A 212 -19.68 22.12 -7.92
N ASP A 213 -20.78 22.61 -7.36
CA ASP A 213 -21.58 23.68 -7.94
C ASP A 213 -20.80 25.00 -8.03
N LYS A 214 -19.87 25.24 -7.08
CA LYS A 214 -19.05 26.45 -7.05
C LYS A 214 -17.84 26.41 -7.99
N TYR A 215 -17.07 25.32 -7.99
CA TYR A 215 -15.76 25.28 -8.66
C TYR A 215 -15.73 24.46 -9.94
N PHE A 216 -16.62 23.46 -10.08
CA PHE A 216 -16.49 22.44 -11.11
C PHE A 216 -17.63 22.46 -12.13
N PHE A 217 -18.79 23.03 -11.78
CA PHE A 217 -19.91 23.22 -12.69
C PHE A 217 -19.49 23.99 -13.97
N PRO A 218 -19.93 23.58 -15.18
CA PRO A 218 -20.95 22.56 -15.50
C PRO A 218 -20.47 21.10 -15.62
N SER A 219 -19.21 20.79 -15.28
CA SER A 219 -18.83 19.40 -15.04
C SER A 219 -19.47 18.89 -13.73
N LEU A 220 -19.80 17.60 -13.68
CA LEU A 220 -20.38 16.96 -12.50
C LEU A 220 -19.31 16.40 -11.55
N ALA A 221 -18.03 16.62 -11.85
CA ALA A 221 -16.91 16.19 -11.02
C ALA A 221 -16.98 16.81 -9.62
N ARG A 222 -16.63 16.01 -8.61
CA ARG A 222 -16.54 16.45 -7.22
C ARG A 222 -15.22 16.05 -6.62
N THR A 223 -14.75 16.86 -5.68
CA THR A 223 -13.67 16.46 -4.77
C THR A 223 -14.24 16.06 -3.42
N SER A 224 -13.60 15.14 -2.71
CA SER A 224 -14.06 14.68 -1.39
C SER A 224 -14.19 15.82 -0.37
N THR A 225 -13.38 16.88 -0.50
CA THR A 225 -13.38 18.05 0.38
C THR A 225 -14.20 19.23 -0.14
N GLY A 226 -14.70 19.17 -1.37
CA GLY A 226 -15.32 20.30 -2.07
C GLY A 226 -14.34 21.43 -2.41
N LYS A 227 -13.03 21.19 -2.32
CA LYS A 227 -11.94 22.13 -2.64
C LYS A 227 -11.05 21.58 -3.75
N PHE A 228 -10.16 22.41 -4.27
CA PHE A 228 -9.14 21.98 -5.24
C PHE A 228 -8.14 20.97 -4.64
N ILE A 229 -7.58 20.12 -5.50
CA ILE A 229 -6.51 19.15 -5.20
C ILE A 229 -5.20 19.68 -5.79
N PRO A 230 -4.08 19.70 -5.05
CA PRO A 230 -2.81 20.17 -5.58
C PRO A 230 -2.36 19.40 -6.83
N ALA A 231 -1.91 20.11 -7.87
CA ALA A 231 -1.53 19.51 -9.15
C ALA A 231 -0.43 18.45 -9.03
N HIS A 232 0.58 18.67 -8.17
CA HIS A 232 1.68 17.72 -7.96
C HIS A 232 1.21 16.36 -7.42
N VAL A 233 0.07 16.31 -6.71
CA VAL A 233 -0.51 15.05 -6.27
C VAL A 233 -1.10 14.30 -7.45
N LEU A 234 -1.82 15.00 -8.33
CA LEU A 234 -2.46 14.43 -9.52
C LEU A 234 -1.45 14.05 -10.62
N MET A 235 -0.25 14.63 -10.62
CA MET A 235 0.80 14.41 -11.62
C MET A 235 1.90 13.43 -11.19
N ASN A 236 1.60 12.50 -10.28
CA ASN A 236 2.61 11.63 -9.68
C ASN A 236 2.87 10.32 -10.47
N ASP A 237 2.84 10.36 -11.80
CA ASP A 237 2.93 9.15 -12.64
C ASP A 237 4.32 8.51 -12.61
N ASP A 238 5.38 9.32 -12.46
CA ASP A 238 6.76 8.84 -12.28
C ASP A 238 6.93 7.98 -11.02
N TYR A 239 6.14 8.25 -9.98
CA TYR A 239 6.10 7.42 -8.78
C TYR A 239 5.48 6.05 -9.07
N CYS A 240 4.40 6.02 -9.85
CA CYS A 240 3.76 4.78 -10.31
C CYS A 240 4.70 3.96 -11.19
N LEU A 241 5.43 4.60 -12.11
CA LEU A 241 6.40 3.99 -13.04
C LEU A 241 7.47 3.15 -12.32
N LYS A 242 7.83 3.47 -11.07
CA LYS A 242 8.83 2.69 -10.30
C LYS A 242 8.42 1.22 -10.08
N CYS A 243 7.12 0.92 -10.06
CA CYS A 243 6.59 -0.44 -9.84
C CYS A 243 5.65 -0.95 -10.93
N HIS A 244 5.18 -0.06 -11.81
CA HIS A 244 4.17 -0.32 -12.85
C HIS A 244 4.66 0.08 -14.24
N GLN A 245 5.81 -0.44 -14.65
CA GLN A 245 6.47 -0.09 -15.89
C GLN A 245 5.65 -0.44 -17.13
N ASP A 246 5.06 -1.64 -17.16
CA ASP A 246 4.30 -2.10 -18.32
C ASP A 246 2.96 -1.40 -18.46
N ALA A 247 2.32 -1.07 -17.33
CA ALA A 247 1.12 -0.25 -17.30
C ALA A 247 1.41 1.19 -17.75
N TYR A 248 2.46 1.82 -17.23
CA TYR A 248 2.88 3.15 -17.63
C TYR A 248 3.17 3.23 -19.13
N LYS A 249 3.94 2.28 -19.68
CA LYS A 249 4.23 2.24 -21.13
C LYS A 249 2.96 2.13 -21.97
N GLY A 250 1.98 1.36 -21.51
CA GLY A 250 0.67 1.29 -22.17
C GLY A 250 -0.02 2.65 -22.14
N TRP A 251 -0.17 3.22 -20.93
CA TRP A 251 -0.82 4.50 -20.73
C TRP A 251 -0.17 5.65 -21.51
N PHE A 252 1.15 5.74 -21.52
CA PHE A 252 1.91 6.83 -22.14
C PHE A 252 1.65 6.94 -23.66
N HIS A 253 1.29 5.84 -24.31
CA HIS A 253 0.94 5.82 -25.73
C HIS A 253 -0.57 5.80 -25.99
N SER A 254 -1.38 5.99 -24.94
CA SER A 254 -2.83 5.81 -25.01
C SER A 254 -3.59 7.10 -25.32
N SER A 255 -4.81 6.94 -25.83
CA SER A 255 -5.75 8.06 -26.02
C SER A 255 -6.05 8.81 -24.72
N HIS A 256 -5.95 8.15 -23.56
CA HIS A 256 -6.16 8.79 -22.26
C HIS A 256 -4.98 9.71 -21.87
N HIS A 257 -3.74 9.34 -22.20
CA HIS A 257 -2.61 10.27 -22.05
C HIS A 257 -2.75 11.44 -23.01
N PHE A 258 -3.06 11.16 -24.28
CA PHE A 258 -3.30 12.18 -25.32
C PHE A 258 -4.74 12.72 -25.34
N SER A 259 -5.32 12.98 -24.18
CA SER A 259 -6.70 13.46 -24.06
C SER A 259 -6.82 14.96 -23.77
N SER A 260 -5.73 15.63 -23.39
CA SER A 260 -5.71 17.04 -22.98
C SER A 260 -5.16 17.93 -24.10
N PHE A 261 -4.55 19.05 -23.76
CA PHE A 261 -3.97 20.01 -24.71
C PHE A 261 -2.82 19.44 -25.56
N ASN A 262 -2.31 18.26 -25.19
CA ASN A 262 -1.38 17.46 -25.99
C ASN A 262 -2.00 16.77 -27.21
N ASN A 263 -3.30 16.96 -27.45
CA ASN A 263 -4.02 16.49 -28.62
C ASN A 263 -4.49 17.68 -29.48
N PRO A 264 -4.00 17.85 -30.72
CA PRO A 264 -4.33 19.00 -31.57
C PRO A 264 -5.83 19.18 -31.85
N ALA A 265 -6.59 18.09 -32.01
CA ALA A 265 -8.01 18.16 -32.29
C ALA A 265 -8.81 18.63 -31.06
N TYR A 266 -8.42 18.13 -29.88
CA TYR A 266 -8.98 18.59 -28.62
C TYR A 266 -8.62 20.05 -28.33
N LEU A 267 -7.33 20.39 -28.47
CA LEU A 267 -6.78 21.73 -28.26
C LEU A 267 -7.54 22.79 -29.04
N ALA A 268 -7.79 22.55 -30.34
CA ALA A 268 -8.57 23.46 -31.17
C ALA A 268 -10.01 23.63 -30.64
N SER A 269 -10.65 22.53 -30.25
CA SER A 269 -12.04 22.51 -29.76
C SER A 269 -12.20 23.25 -28.43
N VAL A 270 -11.29 23.04 -27.48
CA VAL A 270 -11.36 23.69 -26.16
C VAL A 270 -10.98 25.17 -26.25
N ARG A 271 -10.05 25.57 -27.12
CA ARG A 271 -9.73 26.98 -27.38
C ARG A 271 -10.94 27.74 -27.93
N GLU A 272 -11.57 27.21 -28.97
CA GLU A 272 -12.78 27.80 -29.54
C GLU A 272 -13.88 27.90 -28.48
N THR A 273 -14.12 26.83 -27.72
CA THR A 273 -15.12 26.83 -26.64
C THR A 273 -14.84 27.90 -25.60
N ARG A 274 -13.57 28.06 -25.18
CA ARG A 274 -13.15 29.10 -24.22
C ARG A 274 -13.33 30.50 -24.79
N GLU A 275 -12.98 30.73 -26.05
CA GLU A 275 -13.15 32.03 -26.71
C GLU A 275 -14.63 32.41 -26.82
N VAL A 276 -15.47 31.48 -27.30
CA VAL A 276 -16.91 31.68 -27.41
C VAL A 276 -17.56 31.91 -26.05
N ALA A 277 -17.22 31.09 -25.05
CA ALA A 277 -17.71 31.26 -23.68
C ALA A 277 -17.30 32.62 -23.09
N PHE A 278 -16.05 33.04 -23.31
CA PHE A 278 -15.57 34.32 -22.79
C PHE A 278 -16.29 35.50 -23.44
N LYS A 279 -16.49 35.48 -24.76
CA LYS A 279 -17.27 36.51 -25.47
C LYS A 279 -18.74 36.57 -25.01
N ARG A 280 -19.31 35.41 -24.68
CA ARG A 280 -20.73 35.26 -24.32
C ARG A 280 -21.02 35.59 -22.85
N ASP A 281 -20.20 35.06 -21.94
CA ASP A 281 -20.47 35.04 -20.49
C ASP A 281 -19.44 35.85 -19.68
N GLY A 282 -18.41 36.41 -20.32
CA GLY A 282 -17.32 37.13 -19.66
C GLY A 282 -16.36 36.24 -18.87
N ASN A 283 -16.46 34.91 -19.01
CA ASN A 283 -15.64 33.93 -18.31
C ASN A 283 -15.50 32.64 -19.14
N VAL A 284 -14.62 31.74 -18.72
CA VAL A 284 -14.35 30.46 -19.42
C VAL A 284 -15.07 29.26 -18.79
N GLN A 285 -15.98 29.45 -17.83
CA GLN A 285 -16.50 28.34 -17.01
C GLN A 285 -17.24 27.29 -17.82
N ALA A 286 -17.88 27.64 -18.94
CA ALA A 286 -18.53 26.67 -19.80
C ALA A 286 -17.58 25.55 -20.28
N SER A 287 -16.28 25.84 -20.47
CA SER A 287 -15.30 24.84 -20.90
C SER A 287 -14.90 23.84 -19.80
N ARG A 288 -15.30 24.06 -18.54
CA ARG A 288 -15.14 23.05 -17.47
C ARG A 288 -15.86 21.75 -17.79
N TRP A 289 -16.93 21.80 -18.62
CA TRP A 289 -17.57 20.60 -19.17
C TRP A 289 -16.58 19.69 -19.91
N CYS A 290 -15.66 20.27 -20.68
CA CYS A 290 -14.60 19.53 -21.35
C CYS A 290 -13.56 19.02 -20.31
N ALA A 291 -13.17 19.91 -19.40
CA ALA A 291 -12.05 19.72 -18.49
C ALA A 291 -12.27 18.58 -17.48
N GLY A 292 -13.52 18.32 -17.10
CA GLY A 292 -13.86 17.21 -16.20
C GLY A 292 -13.42 15.84 -16.69
N CYS A 293 -13.41 15.62 -18.01
CA CYS A 293 -13.01 14.36 -18.62
C CYS A 293 -11.61 14.41 -19.26
N HIS A 294 -11.20 15.56 -19.79
CA HIS A 294 -10.00 15.70 -20.64
C HIS A 294 -8.83 16.40 -19.95
N ASP A 295 -9.08 17.39 -19.08
CA ASP A 295 -8.04 18.19 -18.42
C ASP A 295 -8.12 18.12 -16.88
N PRO A 296 -8.24 16.92 -16.28
CA PRO A 296 -8.54 16.79 -14.85
C PRO A 296 -7.47 17.43 -13.96
N VAL A 297 -6.20 17.45 -14.38
CA VAL A 297 -5.11 18.04 -13.60
C VAL A 297 -5.22 19.57 -13.47
N PRO A 298 -5.19 20.38 -14.56
CA PRO A 298 -5.39 21.82 -14.44
C PRO A 298 -6.78 22.16 -13.87
N PHE A 299 -7.79 21.34 -14.15
CA PHE A 299 -9.16 21.56 -13.69
C PHE A 299 -9.29 21.43 -12.17
N LEU A 300 -8.88 20.29 -11.61
CA LEU A 300 -9.02 20.01 -10.19
C LEU A 300 -8.02 20.79 -9.32
N SER A 301 -6.94 21.31 -9.90
CA SER A 301 -5.99 22.20 -9.22
C SER A 301 -6.42 23.67 -9.23
N GLY A 302 -7.46 24.02 -10.00
CA GLY A 302 -7.96 25.39 -10.12
C GLY A 302 -7.20 26.26 -11.12
N ALA A 303 -6.19 25.72 -11.81
CA ALA A 303 -5.43 26.46 -12.83
C ALA A 303 -6.24 26.70 -14.11
N PHE A 304 -7.17 25.80 -14.45
CA PHE A 304 -7.89 25.80 -15.73
C PHE A 304 -8.76 27.03 -15.96
N ASP A 305 -9.31 27.62 -14.90
CA ASP A 305 -10.26 28.73 -14.99
C ASP A 305 -9.60 30.08 -15.30
N ASP A 306 -8.26 30.17 -15.27
CA ASP A 306 -7.55 31.36 -15.70
C ASP A 306 -7.84 31.61 -17.19
N PRO A 307 -8.46 32.74 -17.60
CA PRO A 307 -8.67 33.06 -19.00
C PRO A 307 -7.37 33.12 -19.81
N LYS A 308 -6.23 33.37 -19.15
CA LYS A 308 -4.88 33.41 -19.74
C LYS A 308 -4.07 32.13 -19.49
N PHE A 309 -4.72 31.04 -19.11
CA PHE A 309 -4.07 29.74 -18.92
C PHE A 309 -3.19 29.39 -20.13
N ASP A 310 -1.90 29.14 -19.89
CA ASP A 310 -0.96 28.72 -20.93
C ASP A 310 -1.18 27.23 -21.26
N ASP A 311 -2.03 26.99 -22.24
CA ASP A 311 -2.38 25.66 -22.72
C ASP A 311 -1.25 24.91 -23.45
N VAL A 312 -0.07 25.52 -23.60
CA VAL A 312 1.11 24.89 -24.20
C VAL A 312 2.17 24.60 -23.14
N ASN A 313 2.62 25.60 -22.39
CA ASN A 313 3.79 25.47 -21.51
C ASN A 313 3.45 25.32 -20.03
N HIS A 314 2.19 25.49 -19.62
CA HIS A 314 1.85 25.27 -18.22
C HIS A 314 2.15 23.81 -17.83
N PRO A 315 2.78 23.53 -16.67
CA PRO A 315 3.20 22.17 -16.32
C PRO A 315 2.09 21.12 -16.39
N THR A 316 0.84 21.53 -16.14
CA THR A 316 -0.32 20.64 -16.14
C THR A 316 -1.02 20.52 -17.50
N SER A 317 -0.68 21.33 -18.51
CA SER A 317 -1.43 21.38 -19.78
C SER A 317 -1.29 20.08 -20.59
N GLN A 318 -0.15 19.40 -20.46
CA GLN A 318 0.15 18.19 -21.23
C GLN A 318 -0.13 16.90 -20.44
N ALA A 319 -0.76 16.98 -19.26
CA ALA A 319 -0.87 15.86 -18.34
C ALA A 319 -1.83 14.75 -18.80
N GLY A 320 -2.89 15.11 -19.55
CA GLY A 320 -3.94 14.16 -19.90
C GLY A 320 -4.68 13.61 -18.68
N ILE A 321 -5.19 12.39 -18.82
CA ILE A 321 -5.74 11.60 -17.71
C ILE A 321 -4.59 10.81 -17.10
N THR A 322 -4.06 11.25 -15.96
CA THR A 322 -2.94 10.61 -15.25
C THR A 322 -3.37 9.31 -14.55
N CYS A 323 -2.38 8.52 -14.08
CA CYS A 323 -2.65 7.33 -13.28
C CYS A 323 -3.44 7.70 -12.02
N THR A 324 -3.02 8.77 -11.36
CA THR A 324 -3.64 9.27 -10.12
C THR A 324 -5.06 9.77 -10.37
N THR A 325 -5.34 10.38 -11.53
CA THR A 325 -6.68 10.85 -11.87
C THR A 325 -7.67 9.70 -11.86
N CYS A 326 -7.38 8.60 -12.58
CA CYS A 326 -8.28 7.45 -12.62
C CYS A 326 -8.32 6.72 -11.26
N HIS A 327 -7.16 6.43 -10.67
CA HIS A 327 -7.08 5.55 -9.51
C HIS A 327 -7.43 6.24 -8.18
N SER A 328 -7.47 7.57 -8.13
CA SER A 328 -7.90 8.34 -6.94
C SER A 328 -9.38 8.72 -6.97
N ILE A 329 -10.11 8.38 -8.04
CA ILE A 329 -11.58 8.37 -7.98
C ILE A 329 -11.99 7.40 -6.88
N THR A 330 -12.94 7.82 -6.05
CA THR A 330 -13.42 7.09 -4.87
C THR A 330 -14.89 6.77 -4.93
N HIS A 331 -15.63 7.48 -5.78
CA HIS A 331 -17.05 7.24 -5.97
C HIS A 331 -17.45 7.50 -7.42
N VAL A 332 -18.29 6.62 -7.98
CA VAL A 332 -19.05 6.90 -9.20
C VAL A 332 -20.40 7.44 -8.75
N ASN A 333 -20.65 8.73 -8.94
CA ASN A 333 -21.84 9.37 -8.40
C ASN A 333 -23.10 8.98 -9.19
N SER A 334 -22.97 8.80 -10.51
CA SER A 334 -24.04 8.27 -11.37
C SER A 334 -23.53 7.86 -12.76
N THR A 335 -24.43 7.30 -13.57
CA THR A 335 -24.21 7.02 -15.00
C THR A 335 -24.74 8.14 -15.91
N LYS A 336 -24.89 9.37 -15.40
CA LYS A 336 -25.31 10.54 -16.21
C LYS A 336 -24.23 11.02 -17.17
N GLY A 337 -22.96 10.72 -16.88
CA GLY A 337 -21.83 11.22 -17.65
C GLY A 337 -21.31 12.57 -17.16
N ASN A 338 -20.62 13.31 -18.04
CA ASN A 338 -20.06 14.65 -17.75
C ASN A 338 -19.16 14.67 -16.49
N ALA A 339 -18.30 13.66 -16.33
CA ALA A 339 -17.38 13.49 -15.21
C ALA A 339 -18.07 13.33 -13.83
N ASP A 340 -19.25 12.71 -13.74
CA ASP A 340 -19.98 12.54 -12.47
C ASP A 340 -19.35 11.48 -11.55
N PHE A 341 -18.16 11.80 -11.03
CA PHE A 341 -17.38 11.04 -10.07
C PHE A 341 -16.98 11.92 -8.87
N THR A 342 -16.59 11.28 -7.77
CA THR A 342 -15.85 11.92 -6.68
C THR A 342 -14.39 11.45 -6.73
N ILE A 343 -13.45 12.39 -6.68
CA ILE A 343 -12.01 12.16 -6.57
C ILE A 343 -11.49 12.71 -5.24
N GLU A 344 -10.48 12.10 -4.66
CA GLU A 344 -9.83 12.58 -3.43
C GLU A 344 -8.33 12.75 -3.61
N GLU A 345 -7.72 13.53 -2.72
CA GLU A 345 -6.27 13.53 -2.56
C GLU A 345 -5.85 12.20 -1.91
N PRO A 346 -5.14 11.30 -2.61
CA PRO A 346 -4.82 9.98 -2.10
C PRO A 346 -3.89 10.03 -0.89
N GLU A 347 -4.10 9.11 0.05
CA GLU A 347 -3.16 8.90 1.15
C GLU A 347 -1.88 8.21 0.67
N HIS A 348 -0.74 8.83 0.97
CA HIS A 348 0.57 8.31 0.60
C HIS A 348 1.28 7.64 1.78
N TYR A 349 2.28 6.80 1.47
CA TYR A 349 3.19 6.24 2.46
C TYR A 349 4.22 7.28 2.90
N PRO A 350 4.83 7.13 4.10
CA PRO A 350 5.94 7.97 4.55
C PRO A 350 6.98 8.21 3.46
N PHE A 351 7.36 9.48 3.26
CA PHE A 351 8.39 9.92 2.33
C PHE A 351 8.08 9.81 0.82
N ALA A 352 6.80 9.73 0.42
CA ALA A 352 6.43 9.63 -1.00
C ALA A 352 6.93 10.78 -1.88
N TYR A 353 7.01 11.99 -1.32
CA TYR A 353 7.48 13.21 -2.00
C TYR A 353 8.87 13.67 -1.54
N SER A 354 9.65 12.78 -0.92
CA SER A 354 11.01 13.14 -0.48
C SER A 354 11.95 13.23 -1.68
N ASP A 355 12.80 14.25 -1.73
CA ASP A 355 13.90 14.35 -2.72
C ASP A 355 15.12 13.50 -2.35
N ASN A 356 15.17 12.99 -1.11
CA ASN A 356 16.25 12.13 -0.65
C ASN A 356 16.06 10.68 -1.15
N ASP A 357 17.04 10.16 -1.90
CA ASP A 357 17.01 8.81 -2.50
C ASP A 357 16.85 7.69 -1.48
N LEU A 358 17.48 7.79 -0.30
CA LEU A 358 17.34 6.80 0.76
C LEU A 358 15.90 6.78 1.30
N LEU A 359 15.31 7.95 1.53
CA LEU A 359 13.93 8.04 2.00
C LEU A 359 12.91 7.59 0.94
N GLN A 360 13.17 7.86 -0.34
CA GLN A 360 12.39 7.32 -1.46
C GLN A 360 12.51 5.79 -1.56
N TRP A 361 13.71 5.25 -1.35
CA TRP A 361 13.89 3.81 -1.27
C TRP A 361 13.09 3.22 -0.10
N VAL A 362 13.15 3.84 1.08
CA VAL A 362 12.35 3.43 2.26
C VAL A 362 10.86 3.44 1.92
N ASN A 363 10.36 4.51 1.31
CA ASN A 363 8.97 4.61 0.86
C ASN A 363 8.58 3.42 -0.04
N ASN A 364 9.36 3.17 -1.11
CA ASN A 364 9.11 2.08 -2.04
C ASN A 364 9.12 0.72 -1.35
N GLN A 365 10.03 0.50 -0.40
CA GLN A 365 10.07 -0.74 0.39
C GLN A 365 8.83 -0.89 1.29
N LEU A 366 8.36 0.18 1.93
CA LEU A 366 7.15 0.13 2.75
C LEU A 366 5.92 -0.27 1.92
N VAL A 367 5.78 0.29 0.72
CA VAL A 367 4.70 -0.08 -0.21
C VAL A 367 4.80 -1.57 -0.58
N LYS A 368 5.98 -2.06 -0.97
CA LYS A 368 6.18 -3.47 -1.37
C LYS A 368 5.96 -4.46 -0.22
N ALA A 369 6.43 -4.14 0.98
CA ALA A 369 6.34 -4.99 2.16
C ALA A 369 4.89 -5.08 2.69
N LYS A 370 4.18 -3.95 2.73
CA LYS A 370 2.80 -3.87 3.24
C LYS A 370 1.90 -3.09 2.26
N PRO A 371 1.47 -3.70 1.13
CA PRO A 371 0.74 -3.00 0.06
C PRO A 371 -0.76 -2.78 0.31
N ALA A 372 -1.27 -3.09 1.50
CA ALA A 372 -2.72 -3.09 1.74
C ALA A 372 -3.34 -1.67 1.68
N LEU A 373 -2.70 -0.67 2.29
CA LEU A 373 -3.09 0.74 2.15
C LEU A 373 -3.01 1.20 0.68
N HIS A 374 -1.92 0.87 -0.02
CA HIS A 374 -1.76 1.21 -1.44
C HIS A 374 -2.91 0.63 -2.30
N LYS A 375 -3.23 -0.65 -2.13
CA LYS A 375 -4.32 -1.31 -2.86
C LYS A 375 -5.67 -0.65 -2.57
N LYS A 376 -5.97 -0.33 -1.31
CA LYS A 376 -7.23 0.31 -0.93
C LYS A 376 -7.35 1.73 -1.51
N THR A 377 -6.24 2.46 -1.54
CA THR A 377 -6.17 3.83 -2.03
C THR A 377 -6.37 3.90 -3.55
N PHE A 378 -5.77 2.98 -4.31
CA PHE A 378 -5.75 3.08 -5.78
C PHE A 378 -6.66 2.08 -6.51
N LEU A 379 -7.24 1.08 -5.84
CA LEU A 379 -8.10 0.08 -6.48
C LEU A 379 -9.41 -0.10 -5.71
N LYS A 380 -10.49 0.38 -6.34
CA LYS A 380 -11.88 0.20 -5.90
C LYS A 380 -12.61 -0.76 -6.83
N ASP A 381 -13.66 -1.42 -6.36
CA ASP A 381 -14.35 -2.46 -7.14
C ASP A 381 -15.02 -1.92 -8.41
N PHE A 382 -15.48 -0.67 -8.41
CA PHE A 382 -16.09 -0.06 -9.60
C PHE A 382 -15.11 0.08 -10.78
N HIS A 383 -13.79 0.00 -10.60
CA HIS A 383 -12.85 0.02 -11.74
C HIS A 383 -13.05 -1.16 -12.69
N LYS A 384 -13.77 -2.21 -12.26
CA LYS A 384 -14.14 -3.37 -13.09
C LYS A 384 -15.54 -3.26 -13.69
N SER A 385 -16.23 -2.13 -13.45
CA SER A 385 -17.61 -1.89 -13.85
C SER A 385 -17.67 -1.00 -15.09
N ALA A 386 -18.74 -1.10 -15.88
CA ALA A 386 -18.95 -0.22 -17.03
C ALA A 386 -19.37 1.20 -16.57
N GLU A 387 -19.95 1.31 -15.39
CA GLU A 387 -20.38 2.55 -14.74
C GLU A 387 -19.20 3.50 -14.52
N PHE A 388 -18.02 2.98 -14.18
CA PHE A 388 -16.82 3.79 -14.06
C PHE A 388 -16.47 4.49 -15.37
N CYS A 389 -16.45 3.74 -16.48
CA CYS A 389 -16.21 4.30 -17.82
C CYS A 389 -17.31 5.30 -18.22
N SER A 390 -18.55 5.09 -17.77
CA SER A 390 -19.69 5.97 -18.07
C SER A 390 -19.52 7.39 -17.55
N THR A 391 -18.67 7.60 -16.54
CA THR A 391 -18.42 8.94 -16.00
C THR A 391 -17.87 9.88 -17.08
N CYS A 392 -17.06 9.38 -18.01
CA CYS A 392 -16.52 10.15 -19.14
C CYS A 392 -17.07 9.71 -20.50
N HIS A 393 -17.28 8.41 -20.73
CA HIS A 393 -17.77 7.84 -22.01
C HIS A 393 -19.30 7.90 -22.18
N LYS A 394 -19.91 8.88 -21.51
CA LYS A 394 -21.27 9.34 -21.72
C LYS A 394 -21.27 10.83 -21.42
N VAL A 395 -21.83 11.62 -22.33
CA VAL A 395 -21.92 13.05 -22.18
C VAL A 395 -23.23 13.60 -22.73
N HIS A 396 -23.64 14.72 -22.17
CA HIS A 396 -24.71 15.55 -22.68
C HIS A 396 -24.27 17.00 -22.57
N LEU A 397 -24.75 17.85 -23.47
CA LEU A 397 -24.47 19.28 -23.41
C LEU A 397 -25.53 19.93 -22.52
N PRO A 398 -25.17 20.46 -21.33
CA PRO A 398 -26.10 21.16 -20.47
C PRO A 398 -26.37 22.58 -21.00
N TYR A 399 -27.44 23.23 -20.52
CA TYR A 399 -27.74 24.61 -20.91
C TYR A 399 -26.56 25.55 -20.68
N ALA A 400 -25.86 25.43 -19.55
CA ALA A 400 -24.67 26.23 -19.21
C ALA A 400 -23.54 26.17 -20.27
N LEU A 401 -23.50 25.12 -21.09
CA LEU A 401 -22.59 25.03 -22.23
C LEU A 401 -23.22 25.59 -23.52
N ASN A 402 -24.47 25.22 -23.81
CA ASN A 402 -25.06 25.39 -25.14
C ASN A 402 -26.05 26.57 -25.30
N ASN A 403 -26.56 27.16 -24.20
CA ASN A 403 -27.59 28.22 -24.16
C ASN A 403 -28.84 27.98 -25.06
N TYR A 404 -29.17 26.71 -25.33
CA TYR A 404 -30.27 26.30 -26.19
C TYR A 404 -31.26 25.38 -25.48
N LYS A 405 -30.79 24.23 -24.97
CA LYS A 405 -31.61 23.23 -24.27
C LYS A 405 -30.94 22.77 -22.99
N GLU A 406 -31.76 22.53 -21.96
CA GLU A 406 -31.33 21.94 -20.69
C GLU A 406 -30.59 20.62 -20.87
N PHE A 407 -30.98 19.85 -21.88
CA PHE A 407 -30.33 18.62 -22.27
C PHE A 407 -30.25 18.52 -23.79
N LEU A 408 -29.03 18.38 -24.29
CA LEU A 408 -28.78 17.92 -25.65
C LEU A 408 -27.88 16.68 -25.58
N ARG A 409 -28.28 15.61 -26.27
CA ARG A 409 -27.53 14.35 -26.28
C ARG A 409 -26.16 14.58 -26.94
N GLY A 410 -25.09 14.21 -26.24
CA GLY A 410 -23.75 14.13 -26.80
C GLY A 410 -23.33 12.68 -27.06
N GLN A 411 -22.02 12.42 -27.04
CA GLN A 411 -21.47 11.08 -27.18
C GLN A 411 -21.98 10.15 -26.07
N ASN A 412 -22.40 8.94 -26.41
CA ASN A 412 -22.95 7.99 -25.45
C ASN A 412 -22.56 6.57 -25.81
N HIS A 413 -21.38 6.15 -25.35
CA HIS A 413 -20.89 4.80 -25.56
C HIS A 413 -21.42 3.82 -24.52
N TYR A 414 -21.58 4.27 -23.27
CA TYR A 414 -22.06 3.40 -22.18
C TYR A 414 -23.46 2.83 -22.48
N ASP A 415 -24.45 3.65 -22.83
CA ASP A 415 -25.80 3.14 -23.10
C ASP A 415 -25.82 2.31 -24.39
N THR A 416 -25.04 2.71 -25.41
CA THR A 416 -24.93 1.95 -26.66
C THR A 416 -24.35 0.56 -26.42
N TYR A 417 -23.30 0.46 -25.61
CA TYR A 417 -22.75 -0.82 -25.16
C TYR A 417 -23.79 -1.61 -24.36
N LEU A 418 -24.39 -1.01 -23.34
CA LEU A 418 -25.32 -1.68 -22.44
C LEU A 418 -26.54 -2.23 -23.20
N LEU A 419 -27.06 -1.49 -24.17
CA LEU A 419 -28.20 -1.90 -24.99
C LEU A 419 -27.84 -2.83 -26.16
N SER A 420 -26.55 -3.09 -26.40
CA SER A 420 -26.09 -4.02 -27.43
C SER A 420 -26.21 -5.48 -26.99
N GLY A 421 -26.14 -6.41 -27.95
CA GLY A 421 -26.12 -7.84 -27.67
C GLY A 421 -24.79 -8.29 -27.03
N VAL A 422 -23.73 -7.50 -27.23
CA VAL A 422 -22.39 -7.76 -26.70
C VAL A 422 -22.38 -7.69 -25.17
N SER A 423 -23.13 -6.77 -24.56
CA SER A 423 -23.22 -6.68 -23.09
C SER A 423 -23.92 -7.89 -22.46
N GLY A 424 -24.76 -8.60 -23.24
CA GLY A 424 -25.69 -9.61 -22.75
C GLY A 424 -26.96 -9.05 -22.09
N HIS A 425 -27.10 -7.72 -21.98
CA HIS A 425 -28.29 -7.07 -21.40
C HIS A 425 -29.31 -6.62 -22.45
N GLY A 426 -28.88 -6.38 -23.69
CA GLY A 426 -29.70 -5.75 -24.72
C GLY A 426 -30.78 -6.65 -25.29
N ALA A 427 -31.97 -6.69 -24.69
CA ALA A 427 -33.10 -7.55 -25.09
C ALA A 427 -33.61 -7.34 -26.54
N ARG A 428 -33.27 -6.21 -27.17
CA ARG A 428 -33.68 -5.86 -28.55
C ARG A 428 -32.59 -6.13 -29.58
N SER A 429 -31.52 -6.81 -29.20
CA SER A 429 -30.39 -7.06 -30.09
C SER A 429 -30.71 -8.17 -31.08
N PHE A 430 -30.31 -7.97 -32.33
CA PHE A 430 -30.51 -8.95 -33.40
C PHE A 430 -29.43 -10.04 -33.39
N TYR A 431 -28.21 -9.71 -32.93
CA TYR A 431 -27.08 -10.62 -32.83
C TYR A 431 -26.49 -10.60 -31.41
N TYR A 432 -26.16 -11.78 -30.89
CA TYR A 432 -25.46 -11.96 -29.63
C TYR A 432 -24.18 -12.77 -29.88
N PRO A 433 -23.03 -12.39 -29.29
CA PRO A 433 -21.86 -13.25 -29.32
C PRO A 433 -22.09 -14.49 -28.44
N ASP A 434 -21.35 -15.57 -28.71
CA ASP A 434 -21.39 -16.80 -27.89
C ASP A 434 -21.04 -16.52 -26.42
N LYS A 435 -20.21 -15.50 -26.16
CA LYS A 435 -19.86 -15.02 -24.83
C LYS A 435 -20.09 -13.51 -24.74
N ALA A 436 -20.97 -13.10 -23.84
CA ALA A 436 -21.19 -11.70 -23.54
C ALA A 436 -19.98 -11.06 -22.82
N VAL A 437 -19.68 -9.81 -23.17
CA VAL A 437 -18.64 -9.01 -22.54
C VAL A 437 -19.30 -8.12 -21.49
N GLN A 438 -19.08 -8.43 -20.22
CA GLN A 438 -19.82 -7.85 -19.08
C GLN A 438 -19.40 -6.43 -18.68
N ASN A 439 -18.30 -5.90 -19.22
CA ASN A 439 -17.86 -4.52 -18.98
C ASN A 439 -16.96 -4.00 -20.10
N CYS A 440 -16.73 -2.68 -20.13
CA CYS A 440 -15.88 -2.04 -21.13
C CYS A 440 -14.42 -2.52 -21.07
N ALA A 441 -13.89 -2.82 -19.88
CA ALA A 441 -12.52 -3.27 -19.67
C ALA A 441 -12.23 -4.63 -20.34
N GLY A 442 -13.25 -5.46 -20.57
CA GLY A 442 -13.11 -6.73 -21.28
C GLY A 442 -12.59 -6.56 -22.72
N CYS A 443 -12.99 -5.49 -23.42
CA CYS A 443 -12.51 -5.18 -24.77
C CYS A 443 -11.38 -4.14 -24.76
N HIS A 444 -11.48 -3.11 -23.92
CA HIS A 444 -10.56 -1.96 -23.95
C HIS A 444 -9.30 -2.14 -23.10
N MET A 445 -9.28 -3.11 -22.18
CA MET A 445 -8.14 -3.41 -21.32
C MET A 445 -7.79 -4.91 -21.34
N PRO A 446 -7.46 -5.46 -22.52
CA PRO A 446 -7.13 -6.88 -22.66
C PRO A 446 -5.93 -7.26 -21.78
N LEU A 447 -5.84 -8.53 -21.42
CA LEU A 447 -4.73 -9.02 -20.61
C LEU A 447 -3.41 -8.93 -21.39
N LYS A 448 -2.39 -8.40 -20.73
CA LYS A 448 -1.02 -8.27 -21.22
C LYS A 448 -0.07 -8.93 -20.22
N GLU A 449 0.76 -9.86 -20.69
CA GLU A 449 1.81 -10.47 -19.86
C GLU A 449 2.72 -9.37 -19.30
N SER A 450 3.06 -9.46 -18.01
CA SER A 450 3.81 -8.40 -17.34
C SER A 450 4.56 -8.92 -16.13
N ASN A 451 5.70 -8.28 -15.87
CA ASN A 451 6.50 -8.50 -14.67
C ASN A 451 6.30 -7.44 -13.59
N ASP A 452 5.41 -6.47 -13.82
CA ASP A 452 5.03 -5.42 -12.86
C ASP A 452 4.70 -6.05 -11.50
N PHE A 453 4.97 -5.32 -10.42
CA PHE A 453 4.81 -5.84 -9.06
C PHE A 453 3.37 -6.31 -8.76
N GLY A 454 2.38 -5.67 -9.40
CA GLY A 454 0.97 -6.00 -9.28
C GLY A 454 0.45 -7.09 -10.23
N ALA A 455 1.31 -7.65 -11.10
CA ALA A 455 0.90 -8.69 -12.05
C ALA A 455 0.47 -9.97 -11.33
N ARG A 456 -0.57 -10.62 -11.86
CA ARG A 456 -1.12 -11.86 -11.29
C ARG A 456 -1.55 -12.82 -12.38
N LEU A 457 -1.67 -14.09 -12.05
CA LEU A 457 -2.24 -15.08 -12.95
C LEU A 457 -3.77 -14.91 -13.00
N PHE A 458 -4.30 -14.58 -14.16
CA PHE A 458 -5.73 -14.53 -14.43
C PHE A 458 -6.22 -15.88 -14.96
N ALA A 459 -7.51 -16.18 -14.85
CA ALA A 459 -8.08 -17.49 -15.24
C ALA A 459 -7.76 -17.88 -16.69
N ASP A 460 -7.78 -16.89 -17.60
CA ASP A 460 -7.53 -17.10 -19.03
C ASP A 460 -6.05 -16.89 -19.42
N ALA A 461 -5.15 -16.65 -18.46
CA ALA A 461 -3.74 -16.35 -18.71
C ALA A 461 -2.84 -17.54 -18.36
N LYS A 462 -1.80 -17.76 -19.18
CA LYS A 462 -0.75 -18.76 -18.92
C LYS A 462 0.38 -18.22 -18.05
N GLN A 463 0.55 -16.89 -18.04
CA GLN A 463 1.60 -16.17 -17.33
C GLN A 463 0.98 -15.07 -16.46
N PRO A 464 1.71 -14.55 -15.45
CA PRO A 464 1.32 -13.34 -14.76
C PRO A 464 1.09 -12.19 -15.75
N SER A 465 -0.07 -11.56 -15.61
CA SER A 465 -0.52 -10.50 -16.52
C SER A 465 -1.06 -9.31 -15.74
N ILE A 466 -1.28 -8.21 -16.45
CA ILE A 466 -2.05 -7.04 -16.04
C ILE A 466 -3.15 -6.77 -17.07
N HIS A 467 -4.12 -5.92 -16.73
CA HIS A 467 -5.00 -5.32 -17.72
C HIS A 467 -4.23 -4.21 -18.47
N SER A 468 -4.26 -4.24 -19.80
CA SER A 468 -3.57 -3.26 -20.63
C SER A 468 -4.14 -1.86 -20.42
N HIS A 469 -3.26 -0.87 -20.36
CA HIS A 469 -3.60 0.56 -20.30
C HIS A 469 -3.33 1.25 -21.64
N ALA A 470 -3.20 0.49 -22.73
CA ALA A 470 -2.83 1.03 -24.04
C ALA A 470 -3.92 1.90 -24.70
N PHE A 471 -5.21 1.68 -24.39
CA PHE A 471 -6.38 2.35 -24.99
C PHE A 471 -6.12 2.92 -26.41
N PRO A 472 -5.90 2.02 -27.40
CA PRO A 472 -5.52 2.43 -28.74
C PRO A 472 -6.58 3.35 -29.36
N SER A 473 -6.13 4.38 -30.05
CA SER A 473 -6.93 5.37 -30.77
C SER A 473 -7.43 4.88 -32.12
#